data_AF-A0AAU6Z106-F1
#
_entry.id   AF-A0AAU6Z106-F1
#
_cell.length_a   1.000
_cell.length_b   1.000
_cell.length_c   1.000
_cell.angle_alpha   90.00
_cell.angle_beta   90.00
_cell.angle_gamma   90.00
#
_symmetry.space_group_name_H-M   'P 1'
#
loop_
_entity.id
_entity.type
_entity.pdbx_description
1 polymer ?
#
loop_
_entity_poly.entity_id
_entity_poly.type
_entity_poly.pdbx_seq_one_letter_code
_entity_poly.pdbx_strand_id
1 'polypeptide(L)'
;MGTSYPSYVRFEPRSQTPDFADGIGARVHDPLWFLARQWQMGEHQGENASTPVWLDYDVSSRPVQYPVPAFDPRVVPAEALVESETDDWWTMGRRLRAGAAIASARNLPDDASLRFADPPAPYEHFTGFVDGLALWRRRADLGLTDADFPATVPAETIPAWDASNLVYQQTPESAFTAPGLTLQVSGHRGGRMDWYSVDAVGAADPAVDHEARSAVPTRLEYPGAPLAGWWEIEDPAQDIGAYAPDSSHSATAIMTELYFSHSDEWFVFPVMGTAGSLLAIHDAAVQDSFGRNYASMDADGAGNLLWPGLLPPQDWTVFQTDGLAAEDLLLWHVAEIPLESGAVERVQFGLDDESNLLWAVERVVEGHQSRGWQAESPAARFNAGSPNGNKTQRRVYAYLPGDGAAPHWIPYDIDDLDQAGALIQRRLVDYSRQVPEPMPLPQSRVLSGGPEIHRINPSSMPGNGIEVERRWQLARDMNGLPVLWLQRQRRSLLAPPARRLRFDVVEPANYE
;
A
#
# COMPACT_ATOMS: atom_id res chain seq x y z
N MET A 1 17.55 6.21 29.65
CA MET A 1 17.80 5.00 28.84
C MET A 1 18.24 3.90 29.79
N GLY A 2 17.33 3.01 30.17
CA GLY A 2 17.69 1.80 30.92
C GLY A 2 17.85 0.67 29.92
N THR A 3 19.08 0.32 29.56
CA THR A 3 19.39 -0.86 28.76
C THR A 3 19.19 -2.09 29.63
N SER A 4 18.00 -2.69 29.54
CA SER A 4 17.77 -4.05 30.01
C SER A 4 18.45 -4.99 29.01
N TYR A 5 19.63 -5.51 29.37
CA TYR A 5 20.18 -6.67 28.68
C TYR A 5 19.38 -7.89 29.14
N PRO A 6 18.57 -8.53 28.29
CA PRO A 6 18.02 -9.83 28.64
C PRO A 6 19.18 -10.78 28.90
N SER A 7 19.36 -11.18 30.17
CA SER A 7 20.33 -12.20 30.54
C SER A 7 19.75 -13.55 30.10
N TYR A 8 20.14 -14.01 28.91
CA TYR A 8 19.80 -15.35 28.46
C TYR A 8 20.63 -16.35 29.27
N VAL A 9 19.97 -17.12 30.14
CA VAL A 9 20.58 -18.28 30.79
C VAL A 9 20.49 -19.44 29.81
N ARG A 10 21.58 -19.70 29.07
CA ARG A 10 21.67 -20.86 28.20
C ARG A 10 22.00 -22.08 29.06
N PHE A 11 21.05 -22.99 29.19
CA PHE A 11 21.32 -24.32 29.74
C PHE A 11 22.02 -25.14 28.66
N GLU A 12 23.33 -25.31 28.78
CA GLU A 12 24.06 -26.27 27.94
C GLU A 12 24.10 -27.63 28.64
N PRO A 13 23.58 -28.69 28.02
CA PRO A 13 23.68 -30.03 28.59
C PRO A 13 25.15 -30.43 28.63
N ARG A 14 25.73 -30.47 29.84
CA ARG A 14 27.04 -31.09 30.06
C ARG A 14 26.85 -32.60 30.08
N SER A 15 27.14 -33.23 28.94
CA SER A 15 27.26 -34.69 28.89
C SER A 15 28.30 -35.15 29.91
N GLN A 16 27.92 -36.08 30.79
CA GLN A 16 28.86 -36.72 31.72
C GLN A 16 29.71 -37.80 31.03
N THR A 17 29.36 -38.16 29.79
CA THR A 17 29.97 -39.23 29.00
C THR A 17 30.51 -38.67 27.68
N PRO A 18 31.81 -38.82 27.36
CA PRO A 18 32.40 -38.39 26.09
C PRO A 18 32.07 -39.33 24.92
N ASP A 19 31.25 -40.36 25.16
CA ASP A 19 30.84 -41.32 24.14
C ASP A 19 29.60 -40.82 23.40
N PHE A 20 29.82 -40.34 22.18
CA PHE A 20 28.76 -39.89 21.29
C PHE A 20 28.07 -41.05 20.55
N ALA A 21 28.53 -42.30 20.71
CA ALA A 21 27.99 -43.44 19.96
C ALA A 21 26.51 -43.69 20.24
N ASP A 22 26.05 -43.49 21.49
CA ASP A 22 24.63 -43.64 21.84
C ASP A 22 23.76 -42.50 21.28
N GLY A 23 24.27 -41.25 21.30
CA GLY A 23 23.56 -40.09 20.75
C GLY A 23 23.51 -40.09 19.22
N ILE A 24 24.62 -40.45 18.56
CA ILE A 24 24.71 -40.60 17.10
C ILE A 24 23.97 -41.86 16.63
N GLY A 25 23.90 -42.90 17.47
CA GLY A 25 23.27 -44.16 17.15
C GLY A 25 21.74 -44.09 17.02
N ALA A 26 21.12 -42.96 17.38
CA ALA A 26 19.68 -42.70 17.26
C ALA A 26 18.82 -43.91 17.69
N ARG A 27 19.19 -44.54 18.82
CA ARG A 27 18.62 -45.82 19.22
C ARG A 27 17.15 -45.65 19.60
N VAL A 28 16.29 -46.35 18.86
CA VAL A 28 14.85 -46.36 19.10
C VAL A 28 14.56 -47.27 20.30
N HIS A 29 14.34 -46.68 21.47
CA HIS A 29 14.08 -47.42 22.72
C HIS A 29 12.66 -48.00 22.80
N ASP A 30 11.70 -47.36 22.14
CA ASP A 30 10.33 -47.86 22.03
C ASP A 30 9.80 -47.70 20.60
N PRO A 31 10.14 -48.65 19.71
CA PRO A 31 9.65 -48.62 18.32
C PRO A 31 8.13 -48.70 18.24
N LEU A 32 7.50 -49.32 19.23
CA LEU A 32 6.05 -49.55 19.25
C LEU A 32 5.31 -48.26 19.57
N TRP A 33 5.85 -47.45 20.49
CA TRP A 33 5.36 -46.10 20.76
C TRP A 33 5.49 -45.19 19.53
N PHE A 34 6.62 -45.23 18.82
CA PHE A 34 6.78 -44.48 17.57
C PHE A 34 5.73 -44.90 16.54
N LEU A 35 5.62 -46.19 16.23
CA LEU A 35 4.62 -46.70 15.27
C LEU A 35 3.17 -46.39 15.69
N ALA A 36 2.86 -46.45 16.99
CA ALA A 36 1.55 -46.07 17.50
C ALA A 36 1.29 -44.56 17.35
N ARG A 37 2.33 -43.73 17.48
CA ARG A 37 2.24 -42.28 17.26
C ARG A 37 2.08 -41.95 15.78
N GLN A 38 2.83 -42.59 14.90
CA GLN A 38 2.67 -42.50 13.44
C GLN A 38 1.24 -42.91 13.01
N TRP A 39 0.73 -44.01 13.58
CA TRP A 39 -0.66 -44.43 13.38
C TRP A 39 -1.68 -43.40 13.88
N GLN A 40 -1.48 -42.84 15.08
CA GLN A 40 -2.38 -41.84 15.66
C GLN A 40 -2.39 -40.52 14.88
N MET A 41 -1.25 -40.12 14.32
CA MET A 41 -1.10 -38.92 13.48
C MET A 41 -1.53 -39.17 12.02
N GLY A 42 -1.98 -40.38 11.68
CA GLY A 42 -2.46 -40.71 10.34
C GLY A 42 -1.35 -41.03 9.32
N GLU A 43 -0.08 -41.09 9.71
CA GLU A 43 1.05 -41.34 8.80
C GLU A 43 0.97 -42.73 8.13
N HIS A 44 0.34 -43.71 8.81
CA HIS A 44 0.06 -45.03 8.21
C HIS A 44 -1.07 -45.03 7.18
N GLN A 45 -1.79 -43.91 7.05
CA GLN A 45 -2.75 -43.68 5.97
C GLN A 45 -2.08 -43.02 4.76
N GLY A 46 -0.81 -42.61 4.87
CA GLY A 46 -0.04 -42.06 3.77
C GLY A 46 0.08 -43.06 2.63
N GLU A 47 -0.31 -42.64 1.43
CA GLU A 47 0.00 -43.40 0.23
C GLU A 47 1.50 -43.31 -0.05
N ASN A 48 2.05 -44.32 -0.73
CA ASN A 48 3.45 -44.32 -1.16
C ASN A 48 3.61 -43.31 -2.32
N ALA A 49 3.54 -42.02 -1.99
CA ALA A 49 3.50 -40.93 -2.94
C ALA A 49 4.91 -40.67 -3.47
N SER A 50 5.03 -40.56 -4.79
CA SER A 50 6.27 -40.17 -5.43
C SER A 50 6.51 -38.67 -5.25
N THR A 51 7.75 -38.23 -5.38
CA THR A 51 8.09 -36.80 -5.32
C THR A 51 8.52 -36.30 -6.69
N PRO A 52 8.13 -35.09 -7.10
CA PRO A 52 8.59 -34.52 -8.36
C PRO A 52 10.07 -34.17 -8.24
N VAL A 53 10.89 -34.73 -9.13
CA VAL A 53 12.36 -34.53 -9.14
C VAL A 53 12.85 -33.71 -10.33
N TRP A 54 12.02 -33.58 -11.36
CA TRP A 54 12.31 -32.80 -12.55
C TRP A 54 11.03 -32.28 -13.18
N LEU A 55 11.07 -31.09 -13.76
CA LEU A 55 9.94 -30.48 -14.44
C LEU A 55 10.43 -29.81 -15.72
N ASP A 56 9.85 -30.21 -16.85
CA ASP A 56 10.01 -29.53 -18.14
C ASP A 56 8.75 -28.71 -18.42
N TYR A 57 8.89 -27.49 -18.93
CA TYR A 57 7.76 -26.61 -19.20
C TYR A 57 8.04 -25.65 -20.35
N ASP A 58 6.97 -25.30 -21.07
CA ASP A 58 7.01 -24.32 -22.15
C ASP A 58 6.46 -22.99 -21.66
N VAL A 59 7.22 -21.91 -21.84
CA VAL A 59 6.84 -20.57 -21.38
C VAL A 59 6.92 -19.56 -22.51
N SER A 60 5.99 -18.60 -22.51
CA SER A 60 6.11 -17.39 -23.33
C SER A 60 6.13 -16.15 -22.43
N SER A 61 6.66 -15.05 -22.96
CA SER A 61 6.72 -13.76 -22.25
C SER A 61 6.16 -12.66 -23.13
N ARG A 62 5.28 -11.84 -22.57
CA ARG A 62 4.68 -10.69 -23.22
C ARG A 62 5.06 -9.42 -22.45
N PRO A 63 5.73 -8.44 -23.07
CA PRO A 63 6.08 -7.20 -22.37
C PRO A 63 4.82 -6.44 -21.99
N VAL A 64 4.78 -5.98 -20.74
CA VAL A 64 3.75 -5.05 -20.26
C VAL A 64 4.14 -3.64 -20.70
N GLN A 65 3.16 -2.87 -21.15
CA GLN A 65 3.33 -1.50 -21.63
C GLN A 65 2.53 -0.56 -20.74
N TYR A 66 3.08 0.64 -20.53
CA TYR A 66 2.36 1.74 -19.90
C TYR A 66 1.84 2.69 -21.01
N PRO A 67 0.68 3.34 -20.85
CA PRO A 67 0.08 4.18 -21.88
C PRO A 67 0.97 5.33 -22.38
N VAL A 68 1.89 5.79 -21.54
CA VAL A 68 2.87 6.83 -21.88
C VAL A 68 4.17 6.15 -22.34
N PRO A 69 4.54 6.19 -23.64
CA PRO A 69 5.66 5.40 -24.19
C PRO A 69 7.04 5.71 -23.60
N ALA A 70 7.20 6.86 -22.95
CA ALA A 70 8.44 7.24 -22.29
C ALA A 70 8.73 6.39 -21.04
N PHE A 71 7.73 5.71 -20.49
CA PHE A 71 7.84 4.87 -19.30
C PHE A 71 7.72 3.39 -19.67
N ASP A 72 8.84 2.68 -19.64
CA ASP A 72 8.89 1.23 -19.84
C ASP A 72 8.75 0.51 -18.49
N PRO A 73 7.69 -0.28 -18.24
CA PRO A 73 7.51 -1.06 -17.01
C PRO A 73 8.60 -2.09 -16.72
N ARG A 74 9.46 -2.41 -17.70
CA ARG A 74 10.64 -3.27 -17.49
C ARG A 74 11.83 -2.51 -16.92
N VAL A 75 11.77 -1.18 -16.92
CA VAL A 75 12.84 -0.29 -16.49
C VAL A 75 12.43 0.51 -15.27
N VAL A 76 11.23 1.10 -15.28
CA VAL A 76 10.71 1.97 -14.23
C VAL A 76 9.82 1.17 -13.28
N PRO A 77 10.01 1.27 -11.95
CA PRO A 77 9.19 0.55 -11.00
C PRO A 77 7.70 0.83 -11.16
N ALA A 78 6.88 -0.21 -11.08
CA ALA A 78 5.42 -0.14 -11.24
C ALA A 78 4.78 0.81 -10.22
N GLU A 79 5.29 0.84 -8.98
CA GLU A 79 4.84 1.77 -7.95
C GLU A 79 4.95 3.22 -8.43
N ALA A 80 6.07 3.60 -9.05
CA ALA A 80 6.24 4.95 -9.56
C ALA A 80 5.26 5.26 -10.70
N LEU A 81 4.90 4.29 -11.54
CA LEU A 81 3.98 4.50 -12.66
C LEU A 81 2.52 4.66 -12.22
N VAL A 82 2.12 3.96 -11.15
CA VAL A 82 0.76 4.00 -10.59
C VAL A 82 0.60 5.14 -9.60
N GLU A 83 1.60 5.35 -8.74
CA GLU A 83 1.45 6.19 -7.56
C GLU A 83 1.81 7.65 -7.78
N SER A 84 2.57 7.96 -8.84
CA SER A 84 3.01 9.32 -9.16
C SER A 84 1.83 10.26 -9.35
N GLU A 85 1.99 11.47 -8.83
CA GLU A 85 1.10 12.59 -9.04
C GLU A 85 1.63 13.54 -10.12
N THR A 86 0.73 14.39 -10.62
CA THR A 86 1.10 15.51 -11.48
C THR A 86 2.12 16.39 -10.76
N ASP A 87 3.19 16.69 -11.50
CA ASP A 87 4.32 17.52 -11.11
C ASP A 87 5.32 16.94 -10.10
N ASP A 88 5.20 15.67 -9.70
CA ASP A 88 6.10 15.06 -8.69
C ASP A 88 7.59 15.15 -9.07
N TRP A 89 7.89 15.15 -10.36
CA TRP A 89 9.27 15.23 -10.83
C TRP A 89 9.89 16.64 -10.64
N TRP A 90 9.10 17.70 -10.45
CA TRP A 90 9.53 19.10 -10.42
C TRP A 90 10.19 19.50 -9.09
N THR A 91 11.33 18.89 -8.78
CA THR A 91 12.15 19.30 -7.62
C THR A 91 12.64 20.74 -7.77
N MET A 92 12.95 21.39 -6.63
CA MET A 92 13.45 22.78 -6.64
C MET A 92 14.62 23.01 -7.60
N GLY A 93 15.61 22.10 -7.60
CA GLY A 93 16.74 22.20 -8.53
C GLY A 93 16.38 22.01 -10.01
N ARG A 94 15.29 21.32 -10.33
CA ARG A 94 14.79 21.16 -11.72
C ARG A 94 13.99 22.39 -12.14
N ARG A 95 13.11 22.89 -11.27
CA ARG A 95 12.38 24.16 -11.47
C ARG A 95 13.33 25.32 -11.75
N LEU A 96 14.40 25.44 -10.96
CA LEU A 96 15.44 26.47 -11.15
C LEU A 96 16.19 26.33 -12.47
N ARG A 97 16.66 25.11 -12.81
CA ARG A 97 17.41 24.88 -14.06
C ARG A 97 16.56 25.12 -15.30
N ALA A 98 15.32 24.64 -15.32
CA ALA A 98 14.40 24.86 -16.43
C ALA A 98 14.02 26.34 -16.55
N GLY A 99 13.70 27.00 -15.44
CA GLY A 99 13.40 28.44 -15.41
C GLY A 99 14.56 29.29 -15.93
N ALA A 100 15.78 29.02 -15.47
CA ALA A 100 16.98 29.70 -15.95
C ALA A 100 17.25 29.46 -17.44
N ALA A 101 17.08 28.22 -17.92
CA ALA A 101 17.25 27.87 -19.33
C ALA A 101 16.28 28.66 -20.23
N ILE A 102 14.99 28.67 -19.90
CA ILE A 102 13.98 29.39 -20.69
C ILE A 102 14.22 30.90 -20.61
N ALA A 103 14.48 31.45 -19.43
CA ALA A 103 14.73 32.88 -19.25
C ALA A 103 15.97 33.37 -20.03
N SER A 104 16.95 32.50 -20.28
CA SER A 104 18.11 32.81 -21.09
C SER A 104 17.84 32.78 -22.60
N ALA A 105 16.83 32.01 -23.03
CA ALA A 105 16.53 31.76 -24.45
C ALA A 105 15.34 32.58 -24.98
N ARG A 106 14.43 33.00 -24.10
CA ARG A 106 13.15 33.65 -24.44
C ARG A 106 12.94 34.90 -23.60
N ASN A 107 12.33 35.92 -24.20
CA ASN A 107 11.90 37.10 -23.46
C ASN A 107 10.54 36.80 -22.80
N LEU A 108 10.54 36.71 -21.47
CA LEU A 108 9.35 36.39 -20.69
C LEU A 108 8.62 37.68 -20.25
N PRO A 109 7.29 37.65 -20.09
CA PRO A 109 6.56 38.78 -19.52
C PRO A 109 7.01 39.02 -18.07
N ASP A 110 6.99 40.29 -17.65
CA ASP A 110 7.29 40.64 -16.25
C ASP A 110 6.07 40.35 -15.37
N ASP A 111 5.91 39.07 -15.04
CA ASP A 111 4.80 38.53 -14.28
C ASP A 111 5.33 37.86 -13.01
N ALA A 112 4.90 38.36 -11.86
CA ALA A 112 5.31 37.85 -10.55
C ALA A 112 4.90 36.37 -10.32
N SER A 113 3.83 35.91 -10.98
CA SER A 113 3.38 34.51 -10.87
C SER A 113 4.28 33.51 -11.58
N LEU A 114 5.20 33.97 -12.42
CA LEU A 114 6.23 33.14 -13.06
C LEU A 114 7.51 33.05 -12.23
N ARG A 115 7.52 33.58 -11.00
CA ARG A 115 8.70 33.69 -10.15
C ARG A 115 8.48 33.01 -8.81
N PHE A 116 9.55 32.56 -8.18
CA PHE A 116 9.50 32.04 -6.81
C PHE A 116 9.15 33.17 -5.83
N ALA A 117 8.03 33.00 -5.10
CA ALA A 117 7.63 33.93 -4.04
C ALA A 117 8.34 33.63 -2.71
N ASP A 118 8.32 32.37 -2.29
CA ASP A 118 8.91 31.91 -1.02
C ASP A 118 9.44 30.47 -1.18
N PRO A 119 10.62 30.28 -1.81
CA PRO A 119 11.20 28.96 -1.99
C PRO A 119 11.72 28.39 -0.65
N PRO A 120 11.58 27.07 -0.41
CA PRO A 120 11.94 26.45 0.87
C PRO A 120 13.45 26.42 1.10
N ALA A 121 13.87 26.26 2.34
CA ALA A 121 15.28 26.04 2.67
C ALA A 121 15.91 24.86 1.90
N PRO A 122 17.17 24.95 1.41
CA PRO A 122 18.09 26.09 1.47
C PRO A 122 18.02 27.03 0.23
N TYR A 123 16.87 27.08 -0.44
CA TYR A 123 16.67 27.79 -1.71
C TYR A 123 16.14 29.23 -1.55
N GLU A 124 16.10 29.78 -0.33
CA GLU A 124 15.51 31.10 -0.01
C GLU A 124 16.15 32.24 -0.83
N HIS A 125 17.42 32.10 -1.21
CA HIS A 125 18.15 33.08 -2.01
C HIS A 125 17.71 33.13 -3.50
N PHE A 126 16.87 32.19 -3.94
CA PHE A 126 16.28 32.18 -5.27
C PHE A 126 14.92 32.88 -5.36
N THR A 127 14.48 33.57 -4.30
CA THR A 127 13.28 34.41 -4.36
C THR A 127 13.36 35.41 -5.52
N GLY A 128 12.28 35.50 -6.31
CA GLY A 128 12.19 36.33 -7.51
C GLY A 128 12.79 35.72 -8.78
N PHE A 129 13.49 34.58 -8.69
CA PHE A 129 13.97 33.86 -9.88
C PHE A 129 12.79 33.24 -10.64
N VAL A 130 12.99 33.03 -11.93
CA VAL A 130 11.99 32.40 -12.80
C VAL A 130 11.79 30.95 -12.41
N ASP A 131 10.54 30.57 -12.20
CA ASP A 131 10.14 29.21 -11.85
C ASP A 131 9.79 28.40 -13.10
N GLY A 132 10.60 27.38 -13.39
CA GLY A 132 10.37 26.48 -14.51
C GLY A 132 9.04 25.72 -14.46
N LEU A 133 8.52 25.41 -13.26
CA LEU A 133 7.20 24.75 -13.15
C LEU A 133 6.06 25.72 -13.48
N ALA A 134 6.12 26.96 -13.00
CA ALA A 134 5.15 27.99 -13.37
C ALA A 134 5.13 28.22 -14.88
N LEU A 135 6.31 28.27 -15.53
CA LEU A 135 6.43 28.32 -16.98
C LEU A 135 5.83 27.10 -17.66
N TRP A 136 6.12 25.89 -17.17
CA TRP A 136 5.58 24.65 -17.70
C TRP A 136 4.06 24.65 -17.69
N ARG A 137 3.44 24.98 -16.56
CA ARG A 137 1.98 25.02 -16.40
C ARG A 137 1.32 26.06 -17.31
N ARG A 138 1.99 27.19 -17.56
CA ARG A 138 1.48 28.29 -18.41
C ARG A 138 2.07 28.30 -19.82
N ARG A 139 2.71 27.20 -20.27
CA ARG A 139 3.46 27.17 -21.52
C ARG A 139 2.61 27.55 -22.73
N ALA A 140 1.37 27.07 -22.78
CA ALA A 140 0.42 27.39 -23.86
C ALA A 140 0.14 28.90 -23.95
N ASP A 141 -0.14 29.56 -22.83
CA ASP A 141 -0.42 31.00 -22.75
C ASP A 141 0.81 31.84 -23.15
N LEU A 142 2.00 31.31 -22.88
CA LEU A 142 3.29 31.95 -23.15
C LEU A 142 3.83 31.65 -24.56
N GLY A 143 3.11 30.85 -25.36
CA GLY A 143 3.56 30.42 -26.68
C GLY A 143 4.79 29.51 -26.64
N LEU A 144 5.03 28.83 -25.52
CA LEU A 144 6.07 27.83 -25.34
C LEU A 144 5.55 26.43 -25.66
N THR A 145 6.43 25.60 -26.21
CA THR A 145 6.19 24.20 -26.53
C THR A 145 7.05 23.30 -25.66
N ASP A 146 6.72 22.00 -25.57
CA ASP A 146 7.51 21.04 -24.81
C ASP A 146 8.98 20.99 -25.29
N ALA A 147 9.23 21.27 -26.56
CA ALA A 147 10.58 21.33 -27.15
C ALA A 147 11.42 22.54 -26.70
N ASP A 148 10.80 23.58 -26.14
CA ASP A 148 11.52 24.71 -25.54
C ASP A 148 12.15 24.32 -24.20
N PHE A 149 11.58 23.32 -23.52
CA PHE A 149 12.07 22.87 -22.23
C PHE A 149 13.29 21.95 -22.39
N PRO A 150 14.24 21.97 -21.44
CA PRO A 150 15.37 21.06 -21.47
C PRO A 150 14.88 19.60 -21.50
N ALA A 151 15.57 18.73 -22.25
CA ALA A 151 15.26 17.29 -22.33
C ALA A 151 15.27 16.56 -20.97
N THR A 152 15.73 17.23 -19.90
CA THR A 152 15.57 16.72 -18.55
C THR A 152 14.13 16.70 -18.07
N VAL A 153 13.20 17.48 -18.63
CA VAL A 153 11.77 17.44 -18.30
C VAL A 153 11.19 16.15 -18.88
N PRO A 154 10.84 15.15 -18.05
CA PRO A 154 10.30 13.88 -18.50
C PRO A 154 8.83 14.03 -18.88
N ALA A 155 8.31 13.02 -19.56
CA ALA A 155 6.88 12.86 -19.69
C ALA A 155 6.21 12.80 -18.31
N GLU A 156 4.93 13.18 -18.23
CA GLU A 156 4.14 13.02 -17.01
C GLU A 156 3.45 11.65 -17.02
N THR A 157 3.33 11.03 -15.85
CA THR A 157 2.45 9.88 -15.64
C THR A 157 1.00 10.33 -15.65
N ILE A 158 0.08 9.40 -15.85
CA ILE A 158 -1.36 9.66 -15.72
C ILE A 158 -1.74 9.39 -14.26
N PRO A 159 -2.15 10.41 -13.48
CA PRO A 159 -2.47 10.21 -12.07
C PRO A 159 -3.64 9.25 -11.89
N ALA A 160 -3.47 8.23 -11.05
CA ALA A 160 -4.49 7.23 -10.76
C ALA A 160 -5.20 7.45 -9.40
N TRP A 161 -4.89 8.51 -8.66
CA TRP A 161 -5.47 8.70 -7.32
C TRP A 161 -6.95 9.10 -7.39
N ASP A 162 -7.81 8.28 -6.81
CA ASP A 162 -9.22 8.59 -6.57
C ASP A 162 -9.40 9.21 -5.18
N ALA A 163 -9.62 10.52 -5.17
CA ALA A 163 -9.83 11.29 -3.94
C ALA A 163 -11.12 10.88 -3.20
N SER A 164 -12.13 10.36 -3.90
CA SER A 164 -13.41 9.97 -3.29
C SER A 164 -13.32 8.66 -2.51
N ASN A 165 -12.51 7.71 -3.00
CA ASN A 165 -12.31 6.41 -2.36
C ASN A 165 -10.98 6.30 -1.58
N LEU A 166 -10.10 7.31 -1.71
CA LEU A 166 -8.80 7.39 -1.07
C LEU A 166 -7.90 6.18 -1.38
N VAL A 167 -7.88 5.80 -2.65
CA VAL A 167 -7.08 4.71 -3.21
C VAL A 167 -6.62 5.08 -4.62
N TYR A 168 -5.62 4.37 -5.14
CA TYR A 168 -5.28 4.41 -6.55
C TYR A 168 -6.22 3.50 -7.35
N GLN A 169 -6.88 4.09 -8.33
CA GLN A 169 -7.84 3.48 -9.23
C GLN A 169 -7.52 3.91 -10.66
N GLN A 170 -6.92 3.03 -11.45
CA GLN A 170 -6.67 3.30 -12.85
C GLN A 170 -7.99 3.25 -13.64
N THR A 171 -8.09 4.09 -14.67
CA THR A 171 -9.06 3.97 -15.76
C THR A 171 -8.42 3.27 -16.96
N PRO A 172 -9.19 2.80 -17.96
CA PRO A 172 -8.64 2.17 -19.17
C PRO A 172 -7.59 3.00 -19.90
N GLU A 173 -7.67 4.34 -19.83
CA GLU A 173 -6.71 5.25 -20.46
C GLU A 173 -5.35 5.30 -19.73
N SER A 174 -5.35 4.97 -18.44
CA SER A 174 -4.17 4.96 -17.56
C SER A 174 -3.64 3.56 -17.26
N ALA A 175 -4.41 2.52 -17.63
CA ALA A 175 -4.13 1.12 -17.36
C ALA A 175 -2.95 0.61 -18.19
N PHE A 176 -2.24 -0.39 -17.67
CA PHE A 176 -1.21 -1.06 -18.43
C PHE A 176 -1.82 -1.94 -19.53
N THR A 177 -1.03 -2.32 -20.52
CA THR A 177 -1.48 -3.23 -21.57
C THR A 177 -0.47 -4.33 -21.82
N ALA A 178 -0.97 -5.47 -22.25
CA ALA A 178 -0.22 -6.56 -22.87
C ALA A 178 -0.97 -6.96 -24.17
N PRO A 179 -0.34 -7.69 -25.11
CA PRO A 179 -1.03 -8.16 -26.32
C PRO A 179 -2.36 -8.86 -26.00
N GLY A 180 -3.48 -8.27 -26.43
CA GLY A 180 -4.85 -8.75 -26.17
C GLY A 180 -5.47 -8.39 -24.81
N LEU A 181 -4.71 -7.81 -23.87
CA LEU A 181 -5.14 -7.54 -22.49
C LEU A 181 -4.96 -6.08 -22.08
N THR A 182 -5.93 -5.57 -21.33
CA THR A 182 -5.79 -4.38 -20.49
C THR A 182 -5.59 -4.83 -19.05
N LEU A 183 -4.54 -4.35 -18.39
CA LEU A 183 -4.15 -4.68 -17.02
C LEU A 183 -4.40 -3.44 -16.14
N GLN A 184 -5.48 -3.47 -15.37
CA GLN A 184 -6.00 -2.32 -14.63
C GLN A 184 -5.81 -2.48 -13.12
N VAL A 185 -5.08 -1.54 -12.51
CA VAL A 185 -4.89 -1.50 -11.05
C VAL A 185 -6.13 -0.87 -10.40
N SER A 186 -6.76 -1.61 -9.50
CA SER A 186 -7.97 -1.18 -8.79
C SER A 186 -7.79 -1.27 -7.28
N GLY A 187 -8.18 -0.21 -6.57
CA GLY A 187 -8.15 -0.19 -5.11
C GLY A 187 -6.76 -0.25 -4.44
N HIS A 188 -5.68 0.06 -5.16
CA HIS A 188 -4.32 0.02 -4.60
C HIS A 188 -4.16 1.09 -3.52
N ARG A 189 -3.68 0.70 -2.35
CA ARG A 189 -3.62 1.58 -1.16
C ARG A 189 -2.30 2.34 -1.02
N GLY A 190 -1.40 2.20 -1.98
CA GLY A 190 -0.04 2.70 -1.89
C GLY A 190 0.89 1.70 -1.18
N GLY A 191 2.09 1.55 -1.71
CA GLY A 191 3.10 0.61 -1.25
C GLY A 191 3.54 -0.32 -2.37
N ARG A 192 4.13 -1.45 -1.98
CA ARG A 192 4.63 -2.47 -2.92
C ARG A 192 3.50 -3.00 -3.80
N MET A 193 3.75 -3.09 -5.10
CA MET A 193 2.89 -3.79 -6.05
C MET A 193 3.26 -5.27 -6.14
N ASP A 194 2.27 -6.09 -6.46
CA ASP A 194 2.45 -7.53 -6.69
C ASP A 194 1.44 -8.05 -7.72
N TRP A 195 1.50 -9.32 -8.08
CA TRP A 195 0.62 -9.95 -9.08
C TRP A 195 -0.88 -9.71 -8.79
N TYR A 196 -1.28 -9.67 -7.52
CA TYR A 196 -2.66 -9.41 -7.09
C TYR A 196 -3.07 -7.93 -7.13
N SER A 197 -2.15 -7.02 -7.46
CA SER A 197 -2.43 -5.57 -7.47
C SER A 197 -3.15 -5.10 -8.72
N VAL A 198 -3.44 -6.00 -9.66
CA VAL A 198 -4.03 -5.68 -10.95
C VAL A 198 -5.05 -6.73 -11.31
N ASP A 199 -6.06 -6.33 -12.07
CA ASP A 199 -7.00 -7.23 -12.75
C ASP A 199 -6.84 -7.06 -14.26
N ALA A 200 -7.21 -8.08 -15.02
CA ALA A 200 -7.12 -8.06 -16.47
C ALA A 200 -8.51 -8.03 -17.14
N VAL A 201 -8.59 -7.33 -18.27
CA VAL A 201 -9.78 -7.26 -19.12
C VAL A 201 -9.38 -7.57 -20.55
N GLY A 202 -10.09 -8.52 -21.18
CA GLY A 202 -9.83 -8.98 -22.54
C GLY A 202 -9.43 -10.45 -22.58
N ALA A 203 -8.76 -10.85 -23.65
CA ALA A 203 -8.21 -12.18 -23.81
C ALA A 203 -6.81 -12.06 -24.39
N ALA A 204 -5.82 -12.67 -23.74
CA ALA A 204 -4.43 -12.62 -24.19
C ALA A 204 -4.30 -13.10 -25.64
N ASP A 205 -3.56 -12.35 -26.45
CA ASP A 205 -3.22 -12.81 -27.80
C ASP A 205 -2.41 -14.11 -27.68
N PRO A 206 -2.66 -15.10 -28.56
CA PRO A 206 -1.92 -16.35 -28.53
C PRO A 206 -0.43 -16.06 -28.74
N ALA A 207 0.40 -16.58 -27.84
CA ALA A 207 1.84 -16.43 -27.98
C ALA A 207 2.34 -17.23 -29.18
N VAL A 208 3.13 -16.59 -30.04
CA VAL A 208 3.66 -17.20 -31.27
C VAL A 208 4.92 -18.01 -30.98
N ASP A 209 5.75 -17.56 -30.03
CA ASP A 209 7.02 -18.19 -29.67
C ASP A 209 6.97 -18.70 -28.24
N HIS A 210 7.25 -20.00 -28.07
CA HIS A 210 7.34 -20.68 -26.78
C HIS A 210 8.80 -21.13 -26.56
N GLU A 211 9.28 -20.98 -25.33
CA GLU A 211 10.62 -21.40 -24.93
C GLU A 211 10.53 -22.58 -23.97
N ALA A 212 11.10 -23.72 -24.37
CA ALA A 212 11.21 -24.91 -23.52
C ALA A 212 12.27 -24.72 -22.45
N ARG A 213 11.91 -24.97 -21.20
CA ARG A 213 12.76 -24.84 -20.02
C ARG A 213 12.60 -26.01 -19.08
N SER A 214 13.56 -26.15 -18.17
CA SER A 214 13.53 -27.18 -17.14
C SER A 214 13.84 -26.58 -15.77
N ALA A 215 13.22 -27.13 -14.73
CA ALA A 215 13.45 -26.76 -13.34
C ALA A 215 13.46 -28.01 -12.45
N VAL A 216 14.10 -27.87 -11.28
CA VAL A 216 14.04 -28.88 -10.22
C VAL A 216 13.06 -28.39 -9.16
N PRO A 217 11.93 -29.08 -8.95
CA PRO A 217 11.00 -28.72 -7.89
C PRO A 217 11.62 -28.91 -6.51
N THR A 218 11.30 -28.01 -5.60
CA THR A 218 11.64 -28.09 -4.19
C THR A 218 10.37 -28.15 -3.37
N ARG A 219 10.42 -28.75 -2.18
CA ARG A 219 9.30 -28.71 -1.26
C ARG A 219 8.98 -27.26 -0.90
N LEU A 220 7.70 -26.91 -0.81
CA LEU A 220 7.31 -25.59 -0.32
C LEU A 220 7.70 -25.49 1.16
N GLU A 221 8.51 -24.50 1.48
CA GLU A 221 8.84 -24.15 2.86
C GLU A 221 8.18 -22.81 3.21
N TYR A 222 7.63 -22.72 4.41
CA TYR A 222 7.07 -21.48 4.95
C TYR A 222 7.37 -21.37 6.45
N PRO A 223 7.39 -20.15 7.01
CA PRO A 223 7.58 -19.96 8.45
C PRO A 223 6.55 -20.77 9.25
N GLY A 224 7.01 -21.68 10.11
CA GLY A 224 6.18 -22.53 10.97
C GLY A 224 5.72 -23.83 10.30
N ALA A 225 6.21 -24.12 9.08
CA ALA A 225 5.94 -25.38 8.41
C ALA A 225 6.50 -26.57 9.20
N PRO A 226 5.79 -27.72 9.26
CA PRO A 226 6.37 -28.96 9.75
C PRO A 226 7.58 -29.34 8.88
N LEU A 227 8.69 -29.75 9.50
CA LEU A 227 9.84 -30.24 8.76
C LEU A 227 9.57 -31.65 8.23
N ALA A 228 9.82 -31.85 6.93
CA ALA A 228 9.78 -33.17 6.32
C ALA A 228 10.93 -34.04 6.84
N GLY A 229 10.68 -34.85 7.87
CA GLY A 229 11.70 -35.75 8.43
C GLY A 229 11.44 -36.19 9.86
N TRP A 230 12.51 -36.21 10.65
CA TRP A 230 12.48 -36.68 12.04
C TRP A 230 11.78 -35.64 12.91
N TRP A 231 11.09 -36.09 13.96
CA TRP A 231 10.36 -35.20 14.86
C TRP A 231 11.27 -34.11 15.44
N GLU A 232 10.85 -32.86 15.32
CA GLU A 232 11.41 -31.71 16.01
C GLU A 232 10.34 -31.13 16.95
N ILE A 233 10.77 -30.50 18.05
CA ILE A 233 9.88 -29.74 18.92
C ILE A 233 9.69 -28.36 18.28
N GLU A 234 8.43 -27.99 18.01
CA GLU A 234 8.01 -26.75 17.34
C GLU A 234 8.80 -25.50 17.77
N ASP A 235 9.14 -24.63 16.81
CA ASP A 235 9.78 -23.34 17.08
C ASP A 235 8.78 -22.39 17.75
N PRO A 236 8.98 -22.00 19.03
CA PRO A 236 8.05 -21.12 19.73
C PRO A 236 8.01 -19.69 19.17
N ALA A 237 8.94 -19.31 18.28
CA ALA A 237 8.89 -18.02 17.61
C ALA A 237 7.79 -17.94 16.54
N GLN A 238 7.25 -19.09 16.09
CA GLN A 238 6.30 -19.17 14.98
C GLN A 238 5.16 -20.13 15.33
N ASP A 239 4.09 -19.58 15.89
CA ASP A 239 2.88 -20.33 16.25
C ASP A 239 1.72 -19.96 15.32
N ILE A 240 1.56 -20.72 14.24
CA ILE A 240 0.45 -20.55 13.28
C ILE A 240 -0.90 -20.85 13.95
N GLY A 241 -0.93 -21.70 14.99
CA GLY A 241 -2.12 -22.06 15.75
C GLY A 241 -2.52 -21.08 16.86
N ALA A 242 -1.66 -20.11 17.19
CA ALA A 242 -1.92 -19.09 18.21
C ALA A 242 -3.19 -18.26 17.90
N TYR A 243 -3.51 -18.12 16.61
CA TYR A 243 -4.75 -17.52 16.17
C TYR A 243 -5.81 -18.60 16.03
N ALA A 244 -6.62 -18.76 17.07
CA ALA A 244 -7.75 -19.68 17.03
C ALA A 244 -8.61 -19.37 15.79
N PRO A 245 -8.87 -20.35 14.90
CA PRO A 245 -9.70 -20.12 13.74
C PRO A 245 -11.10 -19.69 14.20
N ASP A 246 -11.48 -18.46 13.85
CA ASP A 246 -12.84 -17.97 14.06
C ASP A 246 -13.64 -18.22 12.77
N SER A 247 -14.83 -18.80 12.91
CA SER A 247 -15.81 -18.92 11.83
C SER A 247 -16.15 -17.60 11.13
N SER A 248 -15.98 -16.47 11.83
CA SER A 248 -16.14 -15.14 11.23
C SER A 248 -14.95 -14.71 10.36
N HIS A 249 -13.84 -15.45 10.39
CA HIS A 249 -12.57 -15.19 9.70
C HIS A 249 -12.22 -16.37 8.79
N SER A 250 -13.03 -16.56 7.74
CA SER A 250 -12.91 -17.69 6.80
C SER A 250 -11.51 -17.84 6.18
N ALA A 251 -10.80 -16.74 5.90
CA ALA A 251 -9.44 -16.79 5.36
C ALA A 251 -8.46 -17.49 6.33
N THR A 252 -8.50 -17.16 7.62
CA THR A 252 -7.67 -17.82 8.63
C THR A 252 -8.04 -19.29 8.80
N ALA A 253 -9.34 -19.62 8.73
CA ALA A 253 -9.81 -21.00 8.78
C ALA A 253 -9.32 -21.83 7.57
N ILE A 254 -9.45 -21.31 6.34
CA ILE A 254 -8.94 -21.95 5.12
C ILE A 254 -7.44 -22.14 5.21
N MET A 255 -6.69 -21.11 5.61
CA MET A 255 -5.25 -21.16 5.74
C MET A 255 -4.80 -22.18 6.80
N THR A 256 -5.51 -22.27 7.92
CA THR A 256 -5.27 -23.27 8.98
C THR A 256 -5.48 -24.68 8.45
N GLU A 257 -6.60 -24.94 7.77
CA GLU A 257 -6.89 -26.24 7.14
C GLU A 257 -5.77 -26.61 6.16
N LEU A 258 -5.41 -25.68 5.26
CA LEU A 258 -4.37 -25.84 4.25
C LEU A 258 -3.03 -26.31 4.84
N TYR A 259 -2.58 -25.64 5.91
CA TYR A 259 -1.30 -25.93 6.55
C TYR A 259 -1.30 -27.28 7.27
N PHE A 260 -2.38 -27.65 7.95
CA PHE A 260 -2.41 -28.87 8.75
C PHE A 260 -2.80 -30.13 7.97
N SER A 261 -3.46 -30.00 6.82
CA SER A 261 -3.97 -31.16 6.08
C SER A 261 -3.07 -31.62 4.92
N HIS A 262 -2.35 -30.72 4.24
CA HIS A 262 -1.65 -31.06 2.99
C HIS A 262 -0.23 -30.48 2.84
N SER A 263 0.34 -29.90 3.90
CA SER A 263 1.62 -29.17 3.79
C SER A 263 2.80 -30.03 3.34
N ASP A 264 2.78 -31.34 3.62
CA ASP A 264 3.84 -32.28 3.24
C ASP A 264 3.75 -32.78 1.78
N GLU A 265 2.85 -32.25 0.96
CA GLU A 265 2.66 -32.71 -0.42
C GLU A 265 2.89 -31.60 -1.46
N TRP A 266 3.32 -30.42 -1.01
CA TRP A 266 3.40 -29.24 -1.85
C TRP A 266 4.82 -28.98 -2.33
N PHE A 267 4.95 -28.74 -3.64
CA PHE A 267 6.21 -28.44 -4.30
C PHE A 267 6.09 -27.14 -5.07
N VAL A 268 7.19 -26.40 -5.10
CA VAL A 268 7.36 -25.18 -5.88
C VAL A 268 8.56 -25.33 -6.80
N PHE A 269 8.53 -24.66 -7.95
CA PHE A 269 9.67 -24.58 -8.84
C PHE A 269 9.82 -23.14 -9.34
N PRO A 270 11.04 -22.65 -9.55
CA PRO A 270 11.25 -21.29 -10.01
C PRO A 270 10.92 -21.15 -11.50
N VAL A 271 10.04 -20.20 -11.82
CA VAL A 271 9.78 -19.79 -13.21
C VAL A 271 10.54 -18.49 -13.48
N MET A 272 11.64 -18.60 -14.22
CA MET A 272 12.47 -17.44 -14.53
C MET A 272 11.78 -16.50 -15.53
N GLY A 273 11.88 -15.19 -15.34
CA GLY A 273 11.21 -14.21 -16.19
C GLY A 273 11.87 -12.84 -16.20
N THR A 274 11.45 -12.02 -17.15
CA THR A 274 11.83 -10.61 -17.20
C THR A 274 10.80 -9.79 -16.41
N ALA A 275 11.24 -8.97 -15.47
CA ALA A 275 10.34 -8.04 -14.78
C ALA A 275 9.72 -7.04 -15.77
N GLY A 276 8.49 -6.61 -15.51
CA GLY A 276 7.67 -5.84 -16.45
C GLY A 276 7.09 -6.68 -17.60
N SER A 277 6.84 -7.97 -17.36
CA SER A 277 6.24 -8.85 -18.36
C SER A 277 5.17 -9.78 -17.76
N LEU A 278 4.25 -10.21 -18.62
CA LEU A 278 3.31 -11.29 -18.34
C LEU A 278 3.89 -12.57 -18.92
N LEU A 279 4.24 -13.52 -18.06
CA LEU A 279 4.62 -14.87 -18.48
C LEU A 279 3.39 -15.74 -18.60
N ALA A 280 3.39 -16.69 -19.53
CA ALA A 280 2.36 -17.72 -19.63
C ALA A 280 3.01 -19.08 -19.76
N ILE A 281 2.63 -20.04 -18.91
CA ILE A 281 3.06 -21.44 -19.01
C ILE A 281 2.04 -22.18 -19.88
N HIS A 282 2.48 -22.80 -20.98
CA HIS A 282 1.57 -23.45 -21.94
C HIS A 282 1.46 -24.95 -21.73
N ASP A 283 2.58 -25.58 -21.39
CA ASP A 283 2.65 -27.00 -21.10
C ASP A 283 3.67 -27.24 -19.99
N ALA A 284 3.46 -28.32 -19.25
CA ALA A 284 4.38 -28.80 -18.25
C ALA A 284 4.36 -30.33 -18.24
N ALA A 285 5.51 -30.92 -17.94
CA ALA A 285 5.70 -32.34 -17.73
C ALA A 285 6.58 -32.56 -16.51
N VAL A 286 6.08 -33.36 -15.57
CA VAL A 286 6.75 -33.66 -14.30
C VAL A 286 7.27 -35.07 -14.33
N GLN A 287 8.54 -35.26 -13.96
CA GLN A 287 9.11 -36.56 -13.67
C GLN A 287 9.19 -36.77 -12.16
N ASP A 288 8.73 -37.93 -11.72
CA ASP A 288 8.79 -38.33 -10.32
C ASP A 288 10.06 -39.11 -9.96
N SER A 289 10.27 -39.34 -8.66
CA SER A 289 11.41 -40.07 -8.11
C SER A 289 11.50 -41.54 -8.53
N PHE A 290 10.46 -42.11 -9.15
CA PHE A 290 10.47 -43.46 -9.72
C PHE A 290 10.70 -43.46 -11.25
N GLY A 291 10.94 -42.29 -11.85
CA GLY A 291 11.17 -42.12 -13.29
C GLY A 291 9.90 -42.16 -14.13
N ARG A 292 8.71 -41.98 -13.52
CA ARG A 292 7.45 -41.83 -14.24
C ARG A 292 7.29 -40.37 -14.65
N ASN A 293 6.79 -40.16 -15.86
CA ASN A 293 6.50 -38.83 -16.39
C ASN A 293 4.99 -38.61 -16.42
N TYR A 294 4.58 -37.39 -16.09
CA TYR A 294 3.20 -36.93 -16.06
C TYR A 294 3.12 -35.62 -16.84
N ALA A 295 2.47 -35.62 -18.01
CA ALA A 295 2.21 -34.41 -18.76
C ALA A 295 0.82 -33.84 -18.45
N SER A 296 0.64 -32.53 -18.66
CA SER A 296 -0.58 -31.79 -18.35
C SER A 296 -1.87 -32.35 -18.98
N MET A 297 -1.74 -33.12 -20.07
CA MET A 297 -2.83 -33.73 -20.82
C MET A 297 -2.89 -35.27 -20.74
N ASP A 298 -2.00 -35.90 -19.97
CA ASP A 298 -2.00 -37.35 -19.86
C ASP A 298 -3.24 -37.83 -19.12
N ALA A 299 -3.99 -38.75 -19.72
CA ALA A 299 -5.18 -39.35 -19.15
C ALA A 299 -5.10 -40.88 -19.10
N ASP A 300 -5.78 -41.47 -18.13
CA ASP A 300 -5.96 -42.92 -18.05
C ASP A 300 -6.88 -43.44 -19.16
N GLY A 301 -7.02 -44.77 -19.27
CA GLY A 301 -7.91 -45.39 -20.24
C GLY A 301 -9.41 -45.10 -20.05
N ALA A 302 -9.79 -44.45 -18.95
CA ALA A 302 -11.13 -43.98 -18.65
C ALA A 302 -11.32 -42.48 -18.92
N GLY A 303 -10.27 -41.77 -19.34
CA GLY A 303 -10.28 -40.34 -19.63
C GLY A 303 -10.08 -39.44 -18.40
N ASN A 304 -9.72 -40.00 -17.24
CA ASN A 304 -9.33 -39.20 -16.08
C ASN A 304 -7.90 -38.73 -16.25
N LEU A 305 -7.64 -37.44 -16.07
CA LEU A 305 -6.27 -36.91 -16.11
C LEU A 305 -5.43 -37.57 -15.02
N LEU A 306 -4.26 -38.08 -15.41
CA LEU A 306 -3.27 -38.68 -14.51
C LEU A 306 -2.61 -37.62 -13.64
N TRP A 307 -2.54 -36.39 -14.15
CA TRP A 307 -2.13 -35.20 -13.43
C TRP A 307 -2.93 -34.03 -13.99
N PRO A 308 -3.61 -33.23 -13.15
CA PRO A 308 -4.41 -32.10 -13.62
C PRO A 308 -3.56 -30.99 -14.28
N GLY A 309 -2.22 -31.07 -14.19
CA GLY A 309 -1.33 -30.18 -14.93
C GLY A 309 -1.49 -28.73 -14.50
N LEU A 310 -1.61 -27.85 -15.49
CA LEU A 310 -1.84 -26.42 -15.35
C LEU A 310 -3.34 -26.07 -15.27
N LEU A 311 -4.24 -27.07 -15.26
CA LEU A 311 -5.67 -26.79 -15.23
C LEU A 311 -6.07 -26.19 -13.88
N PRO A 312 -6.85 -25.09 -13.88
CA PRO A 312 -7.36 -24.52 -12.63
C PRO A 312 -8.31 -25.50 -11.93
N PRO A 313 -8.43 -25.40 -10.59
CA PRO A 313 -9.46 -26.14 -9.85
C PRO A 313 -10.86 -25.89 -10.42
N GLN A 314 -11.71 -26.93 -10.45
CA GLN A 314 -13.05 -26.82 -11.05
C GLN A 314 -14.09 -26.11 -10.15
N ASP A 315 -13.92 -26.16 -8.83
CA ASP A 315 -14.93 -25.69 -7.88
C ASP A 315 -14.63 -24.26 -7.38
N TRP A 316 -13.47 -24.06 -6.77
CA TRP A 316 -13.05 -22.78 -6.22
C TRP A 316 -11.53 -22.69 -6.19
N THR A 317 -11.02 -21.47 -6.26
CA THR A 317 -9.60 -21.17 -6.10
C THR A 317 -9.42 -19.93 -5.23
N VAL A 318 -8.28 -19.88 -4.55
CA VAL A 318 -7.75 -18.69 -3.87
C VAL A 318 -6.43 -18.36 -4.54
N PHE A 319 -6.06 -17.08 -4.58
CA PHE A 319 -4.85 -16.60 -5.26
C PHE A 319 -4.90 -16.60 -6.80
N GLN A 320 -6.01 -16.12 -7.36
CA GLN A 320 -6.13 -15.81 -8.79
C GLN A 320 -6.27 -14.29 -8.98
N THR A 321 -5.70 -13.78 -10.06
CA THR A 321 -5.96 -12.43 -10.58
C THR A 321 -7.18 -12.47 -11.51
N ASP A 322 -8.16 -11.58 -11.30
CA ASP A 322 -9.35 -11.56 -12.14
C ASP A 322 -8.99 -11.29 -13.60
N GLY A 323 -9.62 -12.03 -14.52
CA GLY A 323 -9.36 -11.95 -15.96
C GLY A 323 -8.01 -12.48 -16.48
N LEU A 324 -7.10 -12.95 -15.62
CA LEU A 324 -5.91 -13.71 -16.05
C LEU A 324 -6.17 -15.21 -15.96
N ALA A 325 -5.53 -15.97 -16.86
CA ALA A 325 -5.51 -17.42 -16.77
C ALA A 325 -4.67 -17.86 -15.55
N ALA A 326 -4.88 -19.09 -15.05
CA ALA A 326 -4.14 -19.58 -13.88
C ALA A 326 -2.64 -19.75 -14.16
N GLU A 327 -2.31 -19.99 -15.42
CA GLU A 327 -0.97 -20.12 -15.97
C GLU A 327 -0.29 -18.79 -16.34
N ASP A 328 -1.01 -17.67 -16.25
CA ASP A 328 -0.49 -16.32 -16.53
C ASP A 328 0.13 -15.73 -15.25
N LEU A 329 1.46 -15.55 -15.27
CA LEU A 329 2.23 -15.02 -14.15
C LEU A 329 2.72 -13.61 -14.46
N LEU A 330 2.11 -12.61 -13.83
CA LEU A 330 2.53 -11.23 -13.97
C LEU A 330 3.75 -10.94 -13.08
N LEU A 331 4.82 -10.44 -13.71
CA LEU A 331 6.04 -10.04 -13.03
C LEU A 331 6.21 -8.53 -13.09
N TRP A 332 5.94 -7.85 -11.98
CA TRP A 332 6.24 -6.42 -11.87
C TRP A 332 7.73 -6.16 -11.69
N HIS A 333 8.24 -5.09 -12.30
CA HIS A 333 9.43 -4.45 -11.79
C HIS A 333 9.01 -3.58 -10.60
N VAL A 334 9.44 -3.94 -9.40
CA VAL A 334 9.06 -3.24 -8.16
C VAL A 334 10.25 -2.50 -7.56
N ALA A 335 9.96 -1.41 -6.86
CA ALA A 335 10.93 -0.76 -5.99
C ALA A 335 11.09 -1.59 -4.70
N GLU A 336 12.09 -2.47 -4.65
CA GLU A 336 12.24 -3.42 -3.54
C GLU A 336 12.51 -2.73 -2.18
N ILE A 337 13.41 -1.73 -2.17
CA ILE A 337 13.78 -0.98 -0.97
C ILE A 337 13.90 0.51 -1.31
N PRO A 338 12.77 1.21 -1.55
CA PRO A 338 12.80 2.63 -1.83
C PRO A 338 13.23 3.42 -0.58
N LEU A 339 13.91 4.54 -0.78
CA LEU A 339 14.17 5.50 0.28
C LEU A 339 12.90 6.32 0.51
N GLU A 340 12.36 6.22 1.72
CA GLU A 340 11.19 6.98 2.14
C GLU A 340 11.58 8.25 2.88
N SER A 341 10.93 9.35 2.56
CA SER A 341 10.99 10.58 3.36
C SER A 341 10.03 10.54 4.57
N GLY A 342 10.14 11.54 5.45
CA GLY A 342 9.07 11.82 6.41
C GLY A 342 7.77 12.22 5.70
N ALA A 343 6.64 12.06 6.40
CA ALA A 343 5.35 12.48 5.87
C ALA A 343 5.35 13.99 5.54
N VAL A 344 5.08 14.32 4.29
CA VAL A 344 4.79 15.67 3.82
C VAL A 344 3.37 16.05 4.25
N GLU A 345 2.44 15.09 4.19
CA GLU A 345 1.11 15.24 4.75
C GLU A 345 0.71 13.97 5.50
N ARG A 346 -0.09 14.13 6.55
CA ARG A 346 -0.72 13.02 7.26
C ARG A 346 -2.10 13.45 7.70
N VAL A 347 -3.12 12.80 7.16
CA VAL A 347 -4.53 13.10 7.44
C VAL A 347 -5.20 11.86 8.00
N GLN A 348 -5.83 12.01 9.17
CA GLN A 348 -6.60 10.95 9.80
C GLN A 348 -8.08 11.16 9.53
N PHE A 349 -8.77 10.11 9.12
CA PHE A 349 -10.20 10.08 8.87
C PHE A 349 -10.86 9.15 9.88
N GLY A 350 -11.99 9.55 10.44
CA GLY A 350 -12.81 8.63 11.21
C GLY A 350 -14.18 9.19 11.55
N LEU A 351 -15.15 8.28 11.57
CA LEU A 351 -16.50 8.58 11.99
C LEU A 351 -16.52 8.72 13.52
N ASP A 352 -17.16 9.79 13.97
CA ASP A 352 -17.35 10.04 15.39
C ASP A 352 -18.83 9.86 15.75
N ASP A 353 -19.10 8.83 16.55
CA ASP A 353 -20.44 8.43 16.95
C ASP A 353 -21.16 9.51 17.76
N GLU A 354 -20.45 10.37 18.50
CA GLU A 354 -21.08 11.43 19.30
C GLU A 354 -21.58 12.59 18.44
N SER A 355 -20.83 12.96 17.40
CA SER A 355 -21.19 14.07 16.51
C SER A 355 -21.94 13.64 15.25
N ASN A 356 -21.94 12.35 14.94
CA ASN A 356 -22.44 11.78 13.68
C ASN A 356 -21.81 12.45 12.44
N LEU A 357 -20.53 12.82 12.55
CA LEU A 357 -19.74 13.42 11.47
C LEU A 357 -18.53 12.52 11.17
N LEU A 358 -18.07 12.58 9.93
CA LEU A 358 -16.73 12.13 9.59
C LEU A 358 -15.75 13.28 9.87
N TRP A 359 -14.72 13.03 10.66
CA TRP A 359 -13.62 13.98 10.87
C TRP A 359 -12.45 13.64 9.97
N ALA A 360 -11.98 14.62 9.19
CA ALA A 360 -10.65 14.63 8.62
C ALA A 360 -9.74 15.55 9.44
N VAL A 361 -8.65 15.01 9.97
CA VAL A 361 -7.73 15.71 10.86
C VAL A 361 -6.34 15.77 10.24
N GLU A 362 -5.90 16.97 9.87
CA GLU A 362 -4.54 17.18 9.37
C GLU A 362 -3.58 17.15 10.56
N ARG A 363 -2.73 16.12 10.62
CA ARG A 363 -1.70 15.96 11.65
C ARG A 363 -0.37 16.53 11.19
N VAL A 364 -0.08 16.40 9.89
CA VAL A 364 1.12 16.95 9.25
C VAL A 364 0.69 17.63 7.97
N VAL A 365 1.16 18.85 7.75
CA VAL A 365 0.91 19.68 6.56
C VAL A 365 2.25 20.25 6.12
N GLU A 366 2.61 20.08 4.85
CA GLU A 366 3.89 20.52 4.28
C GLU A 366 5.12 20.11 5.13
N GLY A 367 5.10 18.91 5.71
CA GLY A 367 6.15 18.36 6.57
C GLY A 367 6.15 18.88 8.02
N HIS A 368 5.23 19.78 8.38
CA HIS A 368 5.13 20.37 9.72
C HIS A 368 3.99 19.76 10.52
N GLN A 369 4.25 19.44 11.80
CA GLN A 369 3.21 18.94 12.71
C GLN A 369 2.19 20.05 13.00
N SER A 370 0.90 19.75 12.87
CA SER A 370 -0.19 20.70 13.15
C SER A 370 -0.43 20.93 14.64
N ARG A 371 0.12 20.07 15.52
CA ARG A 371 -0.13 20.13 16.96
C ARG A 371 0.38 21.45 17.54
N GLY A 372 -0.53 22.25 18.08
CA GLY A 372 -0.21 23.53 18.73
C GLY A 372 -0.44 24.74 17.83
N TRP A 373 -0.85 24.57 16.58
CA TRP A 373 -1.29 25.68 15.73
C TRP A 373 -2.60 26.25 16.28
N GLN A 374 -2.53 27.49 16.76
CA GLN A 374 -3.70 28.30 17.05
C GLN A 374 -3.87 29.25 15.87
N ALA A 375 -5.08 29.29 15.30
CA ALA A 375 -5.40 30.34 14.36
C ALA A 375 -5.31 31.68 15.11
N GLU A 376 -4.37 32.54 14.72
CA GLU A 376 -4.38 33.94 15.15
C GLU A 376 -5.70 34.55 14.72
N SER A 377 -6.39 35.19 15.65
CA SER A 377 -7.67 35.82 15.34
C SER A 377 -7.84 37.10 16.15
N PRO A 378 -8.28 38.19 15.48
CA PRO A 378 -8.46 39.49 16.11
C PRO A 378 -9.71 39.55 16.99
N ALA A 379 -10.67 38.62 16.84
CA ALA A 379 -11.90 38.62 17.61
C ALA A 379 -11.68 38.08 19.03
N ALA A 380 -12.10 38.87 20.03
CA ALA A 380 -12.05 38.48 21.43
C ALA A 380 -12.98 37.30 21.72
N ARG A 381 -12.53 36.39 22.58
CA ARG A 381 -13.38 35.32 23.13
C ARG A 381 -14.44 35.91 24.05
N PHE A 382 -15.62 35.29 24.11
CA PHE A 382 -16.67 35.67 25.06
C PHE A 382 -16.20 35.61 26.52
N ASN A 383 -15.21 34.77 26.82
CA ASN A 383 -14.60 34.65 28.14
C ASN A 383 -13.07 34.78 28.06
N ALA A 384 -12.58 35.99 27.81
CA ALA A 384 -11.15 36.29 27.79
C ALA A 384 -10.61 36.51 29.22
N GLY A 385 -10.42 35.42 29.99
CA GLY A 385 -9.83 35.51 31.33
C GLY A 385 -9.84 34.17 32.09
N SER A 386 -8.92 33.99 33.03
CA SER A 386 -8.99 32.85 33.98
C SER A 386 -9.97 33.20 35.11
N PRO A 387 -10.94 32.32 35.44
CA PRO A 387 -11.89 32.60 36.51
C PRO A 387 -11.16 32.81 37.84
N ASN A 388 -11.59 33.81 38.61
CA ASN A 388 -11.11 34.04 39.96
C ASN A 388 -11.36 32.78 40.82
N GLY A 389 -10.29 32.14 41.30
CA GLY A 389 -10.36 30.95 42.16
C GLY A 389 -10.98 31.20 43.55
N ASN A 390 -11.30 32.45 43.88
CA ASN A 390 -11.90 32.84 45.15
C ASN A 390 -13.38 32.42 45.24
N LYS A 391 -13.64 31.32 45.97
CA LYS A 391 -14.98 30.76 46.20
C LYS A 391 -15.89 31.64 47.08
N THR A 392 -15.39 32.73 47.65
CA THR A 392 -16.19 33.66 48.49
C THR A 392 -16.90 34.75 47.68
N GLN A 393 -16.51 34.96 46.42
CA GLN A 393 -17.16 35.91 45.54
C GLN A 393 -18.25 35.25 44.69
N ARG A 394 -19.27 36.04 44.34
CA ARG A 394 -20.33 35.61 43.42
C ARG A 394 -19.70 35.26 42.06
N ARG A 395 -19.96 34.05 41.56
CA ARG A 395 -19.57 33.65 40.21
C ARG A 395 -20.44 34.38 39.18
N VAL A 396 -19.79 34.99 38.19
CA VAL A 396 -20.43 35.44 36.95
C VAL A 396 -20.27 34.32 35.94
N TYR A 397 -21.20 34.22 35.01
CA TYR A 397 -21.12 33.27 33.92
C TYR A 397 -21.26 33.99 32.59
N ALA A 398 -20.49 33.57 31.60
CA ALA A 398 -20.67 33.92 30.21
C ALA A 398 -21.38 32.77 29.48
N TYR A 399 -22.31 33.11 28.62
CA TYR A 399 -22.89 32.17 27.68
C TYR A 399 -21.99 32.10 26.43
N LEU A 400 -21.60 30.88 26.05
CA LEU A 400 -20.83 30.56 24.85
C LEU A 400 -21.75 29.77 23.91
N PRO A 401 -22.10 30.31 22.73
CA PRO A 401 -22.95 29.59 21.79
C PRO A 401 -22.33 28.27 21.31
N GLY A 402 -21.01 28.21 21.18
CA GLY A 402 -20.31 26.97 20.83
C GLY A 402 -18.82 27.00 21.21
N ASP A 403 -18.27 25.84 21.55
CA ASP A 403 -16.87 25.62 21.87
C ASP A 403 -16.38 24.30 21.26
N GLY A 404 -15.08 24.23 21.01
CA GLY A 404 -14.42 23.04 20.47
C GLY A 404 -14.03 23.14 19.00
N ALA A 405 -14.41 24.18 18.23
CA ALA A 405 -13.88 24.37 16.88
C ALA A 405 -12.35 24.58 16.91
N ALA A 406 -11.63 24.04 15.91
CA ALA A 406 -10.19 24.28 15.76
C ALA A 406 -9.72 24.18 14.32
N PRO A 407 -8.59 24.81 13.99
CA PRO A 407 -7.91 24.58 12.73
C PRO A 407 -7.54 23.10 12.57
N HIS A 408 -7.43 22.66 11.31
CA HIS A 408 -7.05 21.29 10.93
C HIS A 408 -8.03 20.18 11.34
N TRP A 409 -9.22 20.53 11.82
CA TRP A 409 -10.34 19.60 12.02
C TRP A 409 -11.43 19.92 11.01
N ILE A 410 -11.52 19.10 9.98
CA ILE A 410 -12.39 19.32 8.83
C ILE A 410 -13.55 18.33 8.91
N PRO A 411 -14.78 18.80 9.16
CA PRO A 411 -15.96 17.95 9.21
C PRO A 411 -16.41 17.55 7.82
N TYR A 412 -16.96 16.35 7.74
CA TYR A 412 -17.68 15.82 6.60
C TYR A 412 -19.06 15.39 7.06
N ASP A 413 -20.06 15.75 6.27
CA ASP A 413 -21.47 15.47 6.52
C ASP A 413 -22.09 14.79 5.30
N ILE A 414 -23.14 13.99 5.50
CA ILE A 414 -23.84 13.30 4.42
C ILE A 414 -24.62 14.33 3.62
N ASP A 415 -24.58 14.22 2.30
CA ASP A 415 -25.47 14.98 1.43
C ASP A 415 -26.83 14.31 1.32
N ASP A 416 -27.82 14.82 2.07
CA ASP A 416 -29.20 14.32 2.01
C ASP A 416 -29.85 14.49 0.62
N LEU A 417 -29.26 15.29 -0.28
CA LEU A 417 -29.75 15.50 -1.65
C LEU A 417 -29.14 14.52 -2.66
N ASP A 418 -28.09 13.81 -2.28
CA ASP A 418 -27.42 12.83 -3.13
C ASP A 418 -27.99 11.43 -2.85
N GLN A 419 -28.57 10.78 -3.87
CA GLN A 419 -29.10 9.42 -3.72
C GLN A 419 -28.01 8.39 -3.35
N ALA A 420 -26.73 8.71 -3.62
CA ALA A 420 -25.59 7.88 -3.24
C ALA A 420 -25.06 8.16 -1.82
N GLY A 421 -25.53 9.24 -1.15
CA GLY A 421 -25.16 9.57 0.23
C GLY A 421 -23.69 9.95 0.44
N ALA A 422 -23.07 10.64 -0.51
CA ALA A 422 -21.66 11.06 -0.40
C ALA A 422 -21.39 11.95 0.82
N LEU A 423 -20.23 11.79 1.44
CA LEU A 423 -19.75 12.64 2.53
C LEU A 423 -19.10 13.90 1.94
N ILE A 424 -19.66 15.07 2.21
CA ILE A 424 -19.19 16.35 1.68
C ILE A 424 -18.38 17.10 2.72
N GLN A 425 -17.23 17.61 2.31
CA GLN A 425 -16.40 18.47 3.13
C GLN A 425 -17.17 19.75 3.53
N ARG A 426 -17.22 20.01 4.84
CA ARG A 426 -17.80 21.21 5.44
C ARG A 426 -16.71 22.03 6.13
N ARG A 427 -17.10 23.19 6.63
CA ARG A 427 -16.21 24.14 7.31
C ARG A 427 -16.80 24.53 8.66
N LEU A 428 -16.01 24.38 9.73
CA LEU A 428 -16.42 24.82 11.06
C LEU A 428 -16.40 26.35 11.18
N VAL A 429 -17.22 26.86 12.08
CA VAL A 429 -17.20 28.27 12.53
C VAL A 429 -16.94 28.27 14.04
N ASP A 430 -16.00 29.10 14.49
CA ASP A 430 -15.68 29.30 15.90
C ASP A 430 -16.66 30.28 16.54
N TYR A 431 -17.62 29.72 17.28
CA TYR A 431 -18.63 30.46 18.05
C TYR A 431 -18.17 30.79 19.48
N SER A 432 -16.92 30.49 19.86
CA SER A 432 -16.38 30.87 21.18
C SER A 432 -16.02 32.37 21.25
N ARG A 433 -16.13 33.08 20.13
CA ARG A 433 -15.76 34.48 19.93
C ARG A 433 -16.97 35.38 19.71
N GLN A 434 -16.82 36.65 20.10
CA GLN A 434 -17.86 37.67 19.95
C GLN A 434 -18.31 37.85 18.49
N VAL A 435 -17.37 37.68 17.56
CA VAL A 435 -17.65 37.62 16.12
C VAL A 435 -17.34 36.19 15.67
N PRO A 436 -18.34 35.44 15.16
CA PRO A 436 -18.10 34.10 14.65
C PRO A 436 -17.14 34.12 13.46
N GLU A 437 -16.08 33.32 13.52
CA GLU A 437 -15.07 33.26 12.47
C GLU A 437 -14.98 31.85 11.87
N PRO A 438 -15.02 31.71 10.54
CA PRO A 438 -14.90 30.41 9.91
C PRO A 438 -13.45 29.89 10.02
N MET A 439 -13.27 28.62 10.41
CA MET A 439 -11.95 27.99 10.56
C MET A 439 -11.18 27.97 9.23
N PRO A 440 -9.83 27.97 9.21
CA PRO A 440 -9.08 27.91 7.94
C PRO A 440 -9.52 26.76 7.03
N LEU A 441 -9.41 26.95 5.71
CA LEU A 441 -9.62 25.87 4.75
C LEU A 441 -8.56 24.77 4.94
N PRO A 442 -8.86 23.51 4.58
CA PRO A 442 -7.86 22.45 4.57
C PRO A 442 -6.69 22.82 3.67
N GLN A 443 -5.50 22.43 4.08
CA GLN A 443 -4.24 22.75 3.40
C GLN A 443 -3.65 21.53 2.69
N SER A 444 -3.96 20.33 3.19
CA SER A 444 -3.46 19.06 2.65
C SER A 444 -4.07 18.76 1.30
N ARG A 445 -3.26 18.38 0.32
CA ARG A 445 -3.72 17.99 -1.02
C ARG A 445 -4.61 16.75 -1.00
N VAL A 446 -4.46 15.86 0.00
CA VAL A 446 -5.38 14.73 0.23
C VAL A 446 -6.84 15.19 0.41
N LEU A 447 -7.05 16.42 0.88
CA LEU A 447 -8.37 16.98 1.14
C LEU A 447 -8.87 17.93 0.04
N SER A 448 -8.16 17.99 -1.09
CA SER A 448 -8.53 18.83 -2.23
C SER A 448 -9.46 18.08 -3.19
N GLY A 449 -10.62 18.67 -3.49
CA GLY A 449 -11.52 18.22 -4.57
C GLY A 449 -11.21 18.87 -5.93
N GLY A 450 -10.02 19.46 -6.08
CA GLY A 450 -9.71 20.30 -7.24
C GLY A 450 -10.60 21.56 -7.27
N PRO A 451 -11.34 21.84 -8.36
CA PRO A 451 -12.26 22.96 -8.43
C PRO A 451 -13.57 22.75 -7.65
N GLU A 452 -13.86 21.51 -7.24
CA GLU A 452 -15.08 21.14 -6.52
C GLU A 452 -14.82 20.91 -5.03
N ILE A 453 -15.90 20.88 -4.24
CA ILE A 453 -15.84 20.53 -2.82
C ILE A 453 -15.45 19.05 -2.72
N HIS A 454 -14.46 18.74 -1.88
CA HIS A 454 -14.01 17.37 -1.72
C HIS A 454 -15.15 16.49 -1.16
N ARG A 455 -15.35 15.33 -1.81
CA ARG A 455 -16.38 14.34 -1.48
C ARG A 455 -15.71 13.00 -1.20
N ILE A 456 -16.25 12.24 -0.24
CA ILE A 456 -15.77 10.91 0.12
C ILE A 456 -16.93 9.93 0.01
N ASN A 457 -16.67 8.75 -0.56
CA ASN A 457 -17.63 7.66 -0.57
C ASN A 457 -17.71 7.02 0.83
N PRO A 458 -18.90 6.92 1.46
CA PRO A 458 -19.05 6.31 2.78
C PRO A 458 -18.48 4.89 2.86
N SER A 459 -18.59 4.10 1.78
CA SER A 459 -18.06 2.71 1.74
C SER A 459 -16.53 2.63 1.86
N SER A 460 -15.83 3.73 1.62
CA SER A 460 -14.37 3.81 1.78
C SER A 460 -13.94 4.06 3.24
N MET A 461 -14.87 4.32 4.16
CA MET A 461 -14.59 4.54 5.57
C MET A 461 -14.91 3.31 6.43
N PRO A 462 -13.90 2.57 6.93
CA PRO A 462 -14.13 1.54 7.93
C PRO A 462 -14.41 2.17 9.31
N GLY A 463 -15.07 1.42 10.20
CA GLY A 463 -15.49 1.94 11.51
C GLY A 463 -14.34 2.38 12.44
N ASN A 464 -13.15 1.80 12.30
CA ASN A 464 -11.95 2.21 13.03
C ASN A 464 -11.25 3.45 12.44
N GLY A 465 -11.68 3.92 11.26
CA GLY A 465 -11.06 5.01 10.53
C GLY A 465 -9.80 4.61 9.77
N ILE A 466 -9.22 5.58 9.05
CA ILE A 466 -8.01 5.40 8.24
C ILE A 466 -7.07 6.58 8.40
N GLU A 467 -5.80 6.36 8.06
CA GLU A 467 -4.79 7.40 7.92
C GLU A 467 -4.28 7.39 6.48
N VAL A 468 -4.21 8.58 5.87
CA VAL A 468 -3.59 8.77 4.56
C VAL A 468 -2.34 9.63 4.75
N GLU A 469 -1.20 9.09 4.34
CA GLU A 469 0.09 9.78 4.38
C GLU A 469 0.56 10.09 2.96
N ARG A 470 1.17 11.27 2.76
CA ARG A 470 1.92 11.60 1.55
C ARG A 470 3.41 11.66 1.85
N ARG A 471 4.22 10.91 1.09
CA ARG A 471 5.66 10.78 1.31
C ARG A 471 6.40 10.72 -0.01
N TRP A 472 7.55 11.38 -0.09
CA TRP A 472 8.47 11.17 -1.19
C TRP A 472 9.08 9.77 -1.09
N GLN A 473 9.11 9.10 -2.23
CA GLN A 473 9.72 7.80 -2.45
C GLN A 473 10.83 7.96 -3.51
N LEU A 474 12.02 7.44 -3.22
CA LEU A 474 13.16 7.48 -4.13
C LEU A 474 13.73 6.07 -4.32
N ALA A 475 13.65 5.56 -5.55
CA ALA A 475 14.26 4.31 -5.97
C ALA A 475 15.24 4.53 -7.13
N ARG A 476 15.76 3.43 -7.66
CA ARG A 476 16.50 3.43 -8.92
C ARG A 476 15.77 2.57 -9.94
N ASP A 477 15.84 2.98 -11.20
CA ASP A 477 15.42 2.16 -12.33
C ASP A 477 16.44 1.06 -12.63
N MET A 478 16.13 0.19 -13.59
CA MET A 478 17.04 -0.88 -14.03
C MET A 478 18.36 -0.39 -14.66
N ASN A 479 18.44 0.89 -15.03
CA ASN A 479 19.67 1.53 -15.54
C ASN A 479 20.48 2.22 -14.42
N GLY A 480 19.99 2.19 -13.17
CA GLY A 480 20.58 2.86 -12.03
C GLY A 480 20.28 4.36 -11.94
N LEU A 481 19.39 4.92 -12.76
CA LEU A 481 18.93 6.31 -12.68
C LEU A 481 17.90 6.48 -11.55
N PRO A 482 17.90 7.63 -10.86
CA PRO A 482 16.96 7.86 -9.77
C PRO A 482 15.53 8.06 -10.27
N VAL A 483 14.58 7.34 -9.67
CA VAL A 483 13.13 7.50 -9.88
C VAL A 483 12.54 8.04 -8.58
N LEU A 484 11.97 9.25 -8.65
CA LEU A 484 11.37 9.95 -7.51
C LEU A 484 9.88 10.14 -7.79
N TRP A 485 9.03 9.77 -6.84
CA TRP A 485 7.58 10.00 -6.89
C TRP A 485 7.04 10.36 -5.50
N LEU A 486 5.83 10.93 -5.46
CA LEU A 486 5.13 11.25 -4.22
C LEU A 486 3.99 10.25 -4.03
N GLN A 487 4.17 9.33 -3.09
CA GLN A 487 3.21 8.29 -2.79
C GLN A 487 2.15 8.80 -1.80
N ARG A 488 0.90 8.41 -2.03
CA ARG A 488 -0.20 8.43 -1.05
C ARG A 488 -0.38 7.02 -0.49
N GLN A 489 -0.21 6.84 0.81
CA GLN A 489 -0.41 5.55 1.45
C GLN A 489 -1.59 5.59 2.41
N ARG A 490 -2.57 4.71 2.20
CA ARG A 490 -3.73 4.50 3.06
C ARG A 490 -3.48 3.35 4.02
N ARG A 491 -3.63 3.62 5.31
CA ARG A 491 -3.47 2.66 6.42
C ARG A 491 -4.70 2.65 7.30
N SER A 492 -4.97 1.52 7.96
CA SER A 492 -6.04 1.45 8.98
C SER A 492 -5.60 2.08 10.28
N LEU A 493 -6.53 2.75 10.97
CA LEU A 493 -6.31 3.24 12.33
C LEU A 493 -6.72 2.20 13.36
N LEU A 494 -6.18 2.33 14.59
CA LEU A 494 -6.66 1.56 15.73
C LEU A 494 -7.97 2.14 16.29
N ALA A 495 -8.12 3.46 16.23
CA ALA A 495 -9.31 4.18 16.67
C ALA A 495 -9.48 5.46 15.84
N PRO A 496 -10.72 5.87 15.56
CA PRO A 496 -11.00 7.08 14.82
C PRO A 496 -10.58 8.33 15.62
N PRO A 497 -10.18 9.43 14.96
CA PRO A 497 -10.06 10.71 15.62
C PRO A 497 -11.44 11.19 16.10
N ALA A 498 -11.54 11.52 17.39
CA ALA A 498 -12.74 12.09 17.97
C ALA A 498 -12.46 13.48 18.54
N ARG A 499 -13.48 14.34 18.54
CA ARG A 499 -13.39 15.68 19.11
C ARG A 499 -14.69 16.11 19.74
N ARG A 500 -14.58 16.55 20.98
CA ARG A 500 -15.72 17.08 21.73
C ARG A 500 -16.10 18.47 21.22
N LEU A 501 -17.30 18.58 20.67
CA LEU A 501 -17.98 19.85 20.44
C LEU A 501 -18.97 20.12 21.57
N ARG A 502 -19.10 21.38 21.98
CA ARG A 502 -20.06 21.79 23.01
C ARG A 502 -20.85 22.98 22.50
N PHE A 503 -22.17 22.95 22.66
CA PHE A 503 -23.05 24.05 22.30
C PHE A 503 -23.81 24.53 23.53
N ASP A 504 -24.26 25.78 23.50
CA ASP A 504 -25.05 26.40 24.57
C ASP A 504 -24.40 26.29 25.95
N VAL A 505 -23.10 26.58 26.02
CA VAL A 505 -22.30 26.39 27.24
C VAL A 505 -22.41 27.63 28.12
N VAL A 506 -22.52 27.43 29.43
CA VAL A 506 -22.43 28.49 30.43
C VAL A 506 -21.15 28.28 31.23
N GLU A 507 -20.17 29.16 31.06
CA GLU A 507 -18.85 29.05 31.72
C GLU A 507 -18.60 30.20 32.70
N PRO A 508 -17.87 29.96 33.81
CA PRO A 508 -17.56 31.01 34.76
C PRO A 508 -16.72 32.12 34.12
N ALA A 509 -17.17 33.37 34.23
CA ALA A 509 -16.49 34.58 33.77
C ALA A 509 -16.13 35.47 34.97
N ASN A 510 -15.20 36.42 34.76
CA ASN A 510 -14.89 37.43 35.76
C ASN A 510 -15.80 38.66 35.63
N TYR A 511 -15.99 39.39 36.73
CA TYR A 511 -16.36 40.80 36.68
C TYR A 511 -15.19 41.58 36.07
N GLU A 512 -15.44 42.38 35.03
CA GLU A 512 -14.63 43.57 34.79
C GLU A 512 -14.99 44.67 35.79
#